data_AF-A0A9D6KIW9-F1
#
_entry.id   AF-A0A9D6KIW9-F1
#
_cell.length_a   1.000
_cell.length_b   1.000
_cell.length_c   1.000
_cell.angle_alpha   90.00
_cell.angle_beta   90.00
_cell.angle_gamma   90.00
#
_symmetry.space_group_name_H-M   'P 1'
#
loop_
_entity.id
_entity.type
_entity.pdbx_description
1 polymer ?
#
loop_
_entity_poly.entity_id
_entity_poly.type
_entity_poly.pdbx_seq_one_letter_code
_entity_poly.pdbx_strand_id
1 'polypeptide(L)'
;MPDPSEKTRKAVHRSPRYPGMPLPEAIEKARQIYAVEKRVATTPEVIATQLGYTPGTGPANRVMSALKQYRLLEESSGRFKISDLAFNILHLSEEAPERLAAIREAAKSPDIIREILQEFPDGLPSDATLGDFLLKRNFNPGSVSFLIKVVAETISLAKLQADNYEGGTENIASMPQQLPANRTSEPASVTVNRAIRERMEAAGEREFVYCPFGPDRAGRVLIKGDPTQADIDDLIAYLEIAKRRLPPETI
;
A
#
# COMPACT_ATOMS: atom_id res chain seq x y z
N MET A 1 -19.07 -45.29 18.40
CA MET A 1 -18.63 -44.60 17.17
C MET A 1 -18.42 -43.14 17.50
N PRO A 2 -17.24 -42.54 17.24
CA PRO A 2 -17.02 -41.10 17.44
C PRO A 2 -17.45 -40.27 16.22
N ASP A 3 -17.89 -39.03 16.50
CA ASP A 3 -18.46 -38.01 15.61
C ASP A 3 -17.43 -37.43 14.60
N PRO A 4 -17.76 -37.27 13.30
CA PRO A 4 -16.82 -36.87 12.26
C PRO A 4 -16.61 -35.34 12.06
N SER A 5 -17.00 -34.46 12.99
CA SER A 5 -17.01 -33.00 12.73
C SER A 5 -15.84 -32.16 13.28
N GLU A 6 -14.73 -32.75 13.72
CA GLU A 6 -13.58 -31.97 14.23
C GLU A 6 -12.64 -31.51 13.10
N LYS A 7 -13.02 -30.44 12.38
CA LYS A 7 -12.11 -29.73 11.47
C LYS A 7 -10.97 -29.08 12.27
N THR A 8 -9.82 -29.74 12.35
CA THR A 8 -8.58 -29.17 12.88
C THR A 8 -8.22 -27.88 12.14
N ARG A 9 -8.41 -26.72 12.80
CA ARG A 9 -7.94 -25.43 12.29
C ARG A 9 -6.41 -25.48 12.22
N LYS A 10 -5.84 -25.45 11.01
CA LYS A 10 -4.38 -25.37 10.81
C LYS A 10 -3.82 -24.20 11.63
N ALA A 11 -2.80 -24.47 12.44
CA ALA A 11 -2.08 -23.43 13.17
C ALA A 11 -1.44 -22.48 12.15
N VAL A 12 -1.92 -21.23 12.10
CA VAL A 12 -1.37 -20.20 11.21
C VAL A 12 -0.04 -19.76 11.81
N HIS A 13 1.06 -20.14 11.18
CA HIS A 13 2.38 -19.58 11.50
C HIS A 13 2.37 -18.08 11.19
N ARG A 14 2.43 -17.26 12.25
CA ARG A 14 2.42 -15.80 12.13
C ARG A 14 3.85 -15.30 12.08
N SER A 15 4.19 -14.58 11.02
CA SER A 15 5.44 -13.83 10.95
C SER A 15 5.54 -12.83 12.11
N PRO A 16 6.76 -12.37 12.45
CA PRO A 16 6.98 -11.19 13.27
C PRO A 16 6.21 -9.96 12.74
N ARG A 17 6.18 -8.86 13.50
CA ARG A 17 5.49 -7.63 13.08
C ARG A 17 6.25 -6.98 11.91
N TYR A 18 5.52 -6.65 10.84
CA TYR A 18 6.03 -5.89 9.71
C TYR A 18 4.93 -5.00 9.11
N PRO A 19 5.26 -3.96 8.35
CA PRO A 19 4.27 -3.13 7.67
C PRO A 19 3.53 -3.93 6.60
N GLY A 20 2.20 -3.91 6.66
CA GLY A 20 1.36 -4.58 5.67
C GLY A 20 1.26 -3.88 4.31
N MET A 21 2.06 -2.82 4.08
CA MET A 21 2.14 -2.05 2.84
C MET A 21 3.47 -1.26 2.77
N PRO A 22 3.93 -0.89 1.57
CA PRO A 22 5.05 0.03 1.37
C PRO A 22 4.80 1.44 1.94
N LEU A 23 5.87 2.17 2.28
CA LEU A 23 5.76 3.55 2.75
C LEU A 23 5.06 4.50 1.74
N PRO A 24 5.29 4.43 0.41
CA PRO A 24 4.55 5.25 -0.55
C PRO A 24 3.03 5.08 -0.43
N GLU A 25 2.55 3.84 -0.33
CA GLU A 25 1.13 3.55 -0.15
C GLU A 25 0.61 4.10 1.20
N ALA A 26 1.39 3.93 2.27
CA ALA A 26 1.04 4.42 3.59
C ALA A 26 0.92 5.97 3.63
N ILE A 27 1.78 6.69 2.89
CA ILE A 27 1.71 8.15 2.75
C ILE A 27 0.42 8.57 2.05
N GLU A 28 -0.02 7.85 1.01
CA GLU A 28 -1.29 8.15 0.34
C GLU A 28 -2.50 7.88 1.24
N LYS A 29 -2.47 6.83 2.07
CA LYS A 29 -3.48 6.63 3.11
C LYS A 29 -3.47 7.77 4.14
N ALA A 30 -2.29 8.23 4.56
CA ALA A 30 -2.17 9.38 5.46
C ALA A 30 -2.72 10.67 4.82
N ARG A 31 -2.52 10.87 3.52
CA ARG A 31 -3.10 11.98 2.75
C ARG A 31 -4.62 11.93 2.76
N GLN A 32 -5.21 10.75 2.55
CA GLN A 32 -6.66 10.55 2.62
C GLN A 32 -7.20 10.89 4.00
N ILE A 33 -6.53 10.42 5.07
CA ILE A 33 -6.86 10.75 6.46
C ILE A 33 -6.86 12.27 6.66
N TYR A 34 -5.76 12.92 6.30
CA TYR A 34 -5.58 14.36 6.47
C TYR A 34 -6.61 15.19 5.67
N ALA A 35 -7.04 14.73 4.50
CA ALA A 35 -8.00 15.45 3.67
C ALA A 35 -9.32 15.72 4.41
N VAL A 36 -9.78 14.78 5.24
CA VAL A 36 -11.03 14.87 6.00
C VAL A 36 -10.79 15.35 7.43
N GLU A 37 -9.90 14.68 8.17
CA GLU A 37 -9.74 14.87 9.63
C GLU A 37 -8.72 15.96 9.97
N LYS A 38 -7.92 16.39 8.98
CA LYS A 38 -6.75 17.26 9.19
C LYS A 38 -5.86 16.68 10.29
N ARG A 39 -5.78 17.35 11.44
CA ARG A 39 -5.00 16.92 12.62
C ARG A 39 -5.87 16.66 13.85
N VAL A 40 -7.18 16.53 13.66
CA VAL A 40 -8.12 16.20 14.73
C VAL A 40 -7.94 14.71 15.08
N ALA A 41 -7.81 14.41 16.37
CA ALA A 41 -7.74 13.02 16.81
C ALA A 41 -9.09 12.34 16.68
N THR A 42 -9.15 11.15 16.09
CA THR A 42 -10.39 10.40 15.86
C THR A 42 -10.21 8.92 16.21
N THR A 43 -11.28 8.13 16.19
CA THR A 43 -11.20 6.71 16.58
C THR A 43 -10.64 5.85 15.43
N PRO A 44 -10.03 4.69 15.72
CA PRO A 44 -9.53 3.79 14.68
C PRO A 44 -10.64 3.30 13.73
N GLU A 45 -11.89 3.18 14.18
CA GLU A 45 -13.04 2.80 13.37
C GLU A 45 -13.40 3.88 12.34
N VAL A 46 -13.33 5.15 12.73
CA VAL A 46 -13.56 6.28 11.81
C VAL A 46 -12.48 6.29 10.72
N ILE A 47 -11.20 6.15 11.11
CA ILE A 47 -10.09 6.09 10.14
C ILE A 47 -10.27 4.91 9.18
N ALA A 48 -10.57 3.72 9.70
CA ALA A 48 -10.79 2.53 8.86
C ALA A 48 -11.93 2.78 7.85
N THR A 49 -13.05 3.31 8.31
CA THR A 49 -14.23 3.61 7.48
C THR A 49 -13.91 4.64 6.40
N GLN A 50 -13.19 5.70 6.74
CA GLN A 50 -12.76 6.73 5.81
C GLN A 50 -11.84 6.20 4.71
N LEU A 51 -10.95 5.26 5.06
CA LEU A 51 -10.07 4.60 4.10
C LEU A 51 -10.78 3.52 3.27
N GLY A 52 -12.09 3.34 3.46
CA GLY A 52 -12.91 2.37 2.72
C GLY A 52 -12.85 0.95 3.28
N TYR A 53 -12.41 0.75 4.52
CA TYR A 53 -12.37 -0.56 5.17
C TYR A 53 -13.49 -0.72 6.19
N THR A 54 -14.02 -1.94 6.30
CA THR A 54 -14.89 -2.32 7.41
C THR A 54 -14.07 -2.39 8.70
N PRO A 55 -14.42 -1.64 9.77
CA PRO A 55 -13.73 -1.70 11.05
C PRO A 55 -13.69 -3.11 11.66
N GLY A 56 -12.61 -3.42 12.38
CA GLY A 56 -12.43 -4.72 13.04
C GLY A 56 -12.00 -5.86 12.11
N THR A 57 -11.90 -5.63 10.79
CA THR A 57 -11.44 -6.65 9.84
C THR A 57 -9.91 -6.74 9.77
N GLY A 58 -9.40 -7.90 9.33
CA GLY A 58 -7.97 -8.12 9.10
C GLY A 58 -7.30 -7.05 8.21
N PRO A 59 -7.88 -6.70 7.04
CA PRO A 59 -7.36 -5.62 6.19
C PRO A 59 -7.30 -4.26 6.90
N ALA A 60 -8.36 -3.84 7.59
CA ALA A 60 -8.37 -2.59 8.36
C ALA A 60 -7.24 -2.56 9.40
N ASN A 61 -7.09 -3.66 10.15
CA ASN A 61 -6.06 -3.79 11.16
C ASN A 61 -4.64 -3.76 10.58
N ARG A 62 -4.43 -4.32 9.37
CA ARG A 62 -3.14 -4.26 8.67
C ARG A 62 -2.78 -2.84 8.24
N VAL A 63 -3.74 -2.09 7.69
CA VAL A 63 -3.53 -0.68 7.29
C VAL A 63 -3.23 0.18 8.52
N MET A 64 -4.04 0.08 9.58
CA MET A 64 -3.80 0.78 10.83
C MET A 64 -2.44 0.44 11.44
N SER A 65 -2.07 -0.85 11.42
CA SER A 65 -0.76 -1.29 11.92
C SER A 65 0.40 -0.72 11.10
N ALA A 66 0.29 -0.69 9.77
CA ALA A 66 1.33 -0.12 8.90
C ALA A 66 1.51 1.39 9.14
N LEU A 67 0.42 2.15 9.20
CA LEU A 67 0.44 3.59 9.50
C LEU A 67 1.11 3.89 10.86
N LYS A 68 0.85 3.05 11.87
CA LYS A 68 1.51 3.14 13.19
C LYS A 68 3.00 2.80 13.12
N GLN A 69 3.37 1.73 12.41
CA GLN A 69 4.77 1.31 12.28
C GLN A 69 5.64 2.35 11.56
N TYR A 70 5.09 3.05 10.56
CA TYR A 70 5.75 4.18 9.91
C TYR A 70 5.64 5.51 10.69
N ARG A 71 5.00 5.49 11.86
CA ARG A 71 4.75 6.69 12.70
C ARG A 71 4.01 7.81 11.97
N LEU A 72 3.16 7.47 11.01
CA LEU A 72 2.33 8.44 10.29
C LEU A 72 1.11 8.88 11.10
N LEU A 73 0.76 8.10 12.13
CA LEU A 73 -0.27 8.41 13.10
C LEU A 73 0.33 8.52 14.51
N GLU A 74 -0.16 9.49 15.27
CA GLU A 74 0.07 9.64 16.70
C GLU A 74 -1.16 9.18 17.48
N GLU A 75 -0.94 8.35 18.49
CA GLU A 75 -1.99 7.84 19.36
C GLU A 75 -2.06 8.66 20.66
N SER A 76 -3.28 9.08 21.04
CA SER A 76 -3.57 9.73 22.32
C SER A 76 -4.90 9.23 22.84
N SER A 77 -4.90 8.56 24.00
CA SER A 77 -6.11 8.06 24.67
C SER A 77 -7.00 7.20 23.76
N GLY A 78 -6.39 6.29 22.98
CA GLY A 78 -7.11 5.40 22.05
C GLY A 78 -7.63 6.08 20.78
N ARG A 79 -7.31 7.37 20.57
CA ARG A 79 -7.60 8.11 19.34
C ARG A 79 -6.32 8.36 18.58
N PHE A 80 -6.43 8.54 17.26
CA PHE A 80 -5.33 8.73 16.35
C PHE A 80 -5.48 10.02 15.57
N LYS A 81 -4.37 10.73 15.35
CA LYS A 81 -4.28 11.90 14.46
C LYS A 81 -3.06 11.77 13.56
N ILE A 82 -3.00 12.59 12.51
CA ILE A 82 -1.80 12.77 11.69
C ILE A 82 -0.66 13.30 12.56
N SER A 83 0.47 12.59 12.51
CA SER A 83 1.69 12.95 13.25
C SER A 83 2.37 14.19 12.67
N ASP A 84 3.26 14.82 13.44
CA ASP A 84 4.12 15.89 12.90
C ASP A 84 5.00 15.38 11.75
N LEU A 85 5.47 14.15 11.87
CA LEU A 85 6.24 13.46 10.83
C LEU A 85 5.45 13.34 9.53
N ALA A 86 4.23 12.82 9.58
CA ALA A 86 3.36 12.72 8.41
C ALA A 86 2.98 14.10 7.86
N PHE A 87 2.71 15.07 8.73
CA PHE A 87 2.38 16.43 8.31
C PHE A 87 3.50 17.03 7.45
N ASN A 88 4.76 16.88 7.88
CA ASN A 88 5.93 17.35 7.15
C ASN A 88 6.07 16.64 5.79
N ILE A 89 5.87 15.32 5.73
CA ILE A 89 5.92 14.55 4.49
C ILE A 89 4.87 15.05 3.47
N LEU A 90 3.68 15.41 3.95
CA LEU A 90 2.54 15.78 3.11
C LEU A 90 2.56 17.23 2.63
N HIS A 91 3.15 18.17 3.37
CA HIS A 91 3.02 19.62 3.12
C HIS A 91 4.31 20.33 2.74
N LEU A 92 5.48 19.80 3.09
CA LEU A 92 6.73 20.39 2.66
C LEU A 92 6.95 20.16 1.17
N SER A 93 7.72 21.05 0.52
CA SER A 93 8.11 20.89 -0.88
C SER A 93 8.92 19.61 -1.07
N GLU A 94 8.87 19.03 -2.26
CA GLU A 94 9.67 17.84 -2.61
C GLU A 94 11.18 18.08 -2.50
N GLU A 95 11.61 19.32 -2.74
CA GLU A 95 13.00 19.77 -2.65
C GLU A 95 13.44 20.10 -1.22
N ALA A 96 12.50 20.17 -0.27
CA ALA A 96 12.82 20.52 1.10
C ALA A 96 13.61 19.38 1.79
N PRO A 97 14.82 19.65 2.31
CA PRO A 97 15.62 18.62 2.98
C PRO A 97 14.91 18.04 4.21
N GLU A 98 14.08 18.85 4.89
CA GLU A 98 13.27 18.42 6.02
C GLU A 98 12.21 17.39 5.62
N ARG A 99 11.67 17.48 4.39
CA ARG A 99 10.74 16.48 3.87
C ARG A 99 11.43 15.14 3.68
N LEU A 100 12.60 15.15 3.04
CA LEU A 100 13.38 13.94 2.83
C LEU A 100 13.83 13.33 4.17
N ALA A 101 14.22 14.15 5.14
CA ALA A 101 14.52 13.70 6.49
C ALA A 101 13.31 13.01 7.16
N ALA A 102 12.12 13.58 7.02
CA ALA A 102 10.88 12.99 7.53
C ALA A 102 10.55 11.65 6.85
N ILE A 103 10.71 11.54 5.52
CA ILE A 103 10.52 10.28 4.79
C ILE A 103 11.52 9.22 5.28
N ARG A 104 12.79 9.61 5.49
CA ARG A 104 13.84 8.72 6.00
C ARG A 104 13.56 8.23 7.42
N GLU A 105 13.07 9.11 8.28
CA GLU A 105 12.67 8.72 9.64
C GLU A 105 11.48 7.75 9.61
N ALA A 106 10.45 8.04 8.79
CA ALA A 106 9.31 7.14 8.62
C ALA A 106 9.74 5.76 8.10
N ALA A 107 10.60 5.71 7.08
CA ALA A 107 11.12 4.48 6.49
C ALA A 107 11.91 3.62 7.49
N LYS A 108 12.66 4.23 8.41
CA LYS A 108 13.41 3.53 9.47
C LYS A 108 12.58 3.22 10.71
N SER A 109 11.32 3.63 10.78
CA SER A 109 10.50 3.43 11.97
C SER A 109 10.07 1.97 12.20
N PRO A 110 9.80 1.14 11.18
CA PRO A 110 9.53 -0.29 11.38
C PRO A 110 10.79 -1.06 11.81
N ASP A 111 10.64 -1.94 12.80
CA ASP A 111 11.75 -2.72 13.39
C ASP A 111 12.50 -3.55 12.35
N ILE A 112 11.77 -4.28 11.51
CA ILE A 112 12.36 -5.13 10.47
C ILE A 112 13.19 -4.34 9.45
N ILE A 113 12.78 -3.12 9.11
CA ILE A 113 13.54 -2.28 8.17
C ILE A 113 14.85 -1.82 8.82
N ARG A 114 14.83 -1.47 10.12
CA ARG A 114 16.09 -1.15 10.84
C ARG A 114 17.03 -2.34 10.90
N GLU A 115 16.50 -3.53 11.19
CA GLU A 115 17.33 -4.75 11.23
C GLU A 115 17.97 -5.04 9.87
N ILE A 116 17.21 -4.90 8.77
CA ILE A 116 17.75 -5.08 7.41
C ILE A 116 18.85 -4.05 7.12
N LEU A 117 18.64 -2.77 7.45
CA LEU A 117 19.65 -1.72 7.24
C LEU A 117 20.89 -1.90 8.13
N GLN A 118 20.76 -2.55 9.28
CA GLN A 118 21.89 -2.88 10.16
C GLN A 118 22.68 -4.08 9.66
N GLU A 119 22.00 -5.11 9.15
CA GLU A 119 22.66 -6.29 8.57
C GLU A 119 23.35 -5.95 7.24
N PHE A 120 22.71 -5.12 6.41
CA PHE A 120 23.16 -4.79 5.06
C PHE A 120 23.44 -3.28 4.92
N PRO A 121 24.52 -2.77 5.54
CA PRO A 121 24.84 -1.35 5.53
C PRO A 121 25.22 -0.81 4.14
N ASP A 122 25.75 -1.67 3.27
CA ASP A 122 26.30 -1.28 1.96
C ASP A 122 25.24 -1.26 0.83
N GLY A 123 24.03 -1.75 1.08
CA GLY A 123 23.02 -1.93 0.03
C GLY A 123 22.08 -3.09 0.33
N LEU A 124 20.88 -3.08 -0.25
CA LEU A 124 20.02 -4.27 -0.19
C LEU A 124 20.70 -5.39 -0.97
N PRO A 125 20.78 -6.61 -0.41
CA PRO A 125 21.31 -7.75 -1.13
C PRO A 125 20.27 -8.22 -2.17
N SER A 126 20.61 -9.27 -2.93
CA SER A 126 19.64 -9.89 -3.85
C SER A 126 18.39 -10.38 -3.12
N ASP A 127 17.25 -10.41 -3.81
CA ASP A 127 15.97 -10.90 -3.28
C ASP A 127 16.08 -12.29 -2.63
N ALA A 128 16.89 -13.18 -3.21
CA ALA A 128 17.14 -14.51 -2.65
C ALA A 128 17.82 -14.43 -1.28
N THR A 129 18.87 -13.62 -1.16
CA THR A 129 19.62 -13.43 0.09
C THR A 129 18.75 -12.76 1.17
N LEU A 130 17.99 -11.74 0.78
CA LEU A 130 17.05 -11.07 1.68
C LEU A 130 15.94 -12.04 2.12
N GLY A 131 15.46 -12.89 1.21
CA GLY A 131 14.50 -13.95 1.51
C GLY A 131 15.01 -14.93 2.55
N ASP A 132 16.23 -15.43 2.39
CA ASP A 132 16.88 -16.34 3.35
C ASP A 132 17.06 -15.68 4.72
N PHE A 133 17.44 -14.39 4.75
CA PHE A 133 17.55 -13.60 5.97
C PHE A 133 16.21 -13.51 6.72
N LEU A 134 15.10 -13.29 5.99
CA LEU A 134 13.75 -13.21 6.56
C LEU A 134 13.27 -14.58 7.06
N LEU A 135 13.54 -15.66 6.32
CA LEU A 135 13.20 -17.02 6.76
C LEU A 135 13.91 -17.40 8.05
N LYS A 136 15.20 -17.05 8.21
CA LYS A 136 15.95 -17.25 9.46
C LYS A 136 15.37 -16.49 10.66
N ARG A 137 14.62 -15.42 10.40
CA ARG A 137 13.89 -14.63 11.41
C ARG A 137 12.45 -15.12 11.65
N ASN A 138 12.12 -16.34 11.23
CA ASN A 138 10.81 -16.96 11.40
C ASN A 138 9.68 -16.19 10.69
N PHE A 139 9.97 -15.52 9.57
CA PHE A 139 8.89 -15.03 8.71
C PHE A 139 8.22 -16.20 7.98
N ASN A 140 6.90 -16.10 7.80
CA ASN A 140 6.14 -17.06 6.99
C ASN A 140 6.63 -16.99 5.53
N PRO A 141 7.02 -18.12 4.90
CA PRO A 141 7.49 -18.16 3.52
C PRO A 141 6.54 -17.46 2.53
N GLY A 142 5.22 -17.61 2.71
CA GLY A 142 4.22 -16.96 1.85
C GLY A 142 4.14 -15.43 1.99
N SER A 143 4.81 -14.85 2.99
CA SER A 143 4.89 -13.40 3.20
C SER A 143 6.23 -12.78 2.77
N VAL A 144 7.24 -13.61 2.46
CA VAL A 144 8.61 -13.14 2.19
C VAL A 144 8.67 -12.29 0.95
N SER A 145 8.15 -12.76 -0.19
CA SER A 145 8.17 -12.01 -1.45
C SER A 145 7.47 -10.66 -1.34
N PHE A 146 6.35 -10.62 -0.59
CA PHE A 146 5.65 -9.37 -0.31
C PHE A 146 6.49 -8.42 0.55
N LEU A 147 7.15 -8.93 1.59
CA LEU A 147 7.98 -8.12 2.47
C LEU A 147 9.22 -7.55 1.75
N ILE A 148 9.84 -8.33 0.85
CA ILE A 148 10.93 -7.85 -0.01
C ILE A 148 10.47 -6.63 -0.81
N LYS A 149 9.29 -6.70 -1.45
CA LYS A 149 8.69 -5.58 -2.17
C LYS A 149 8.45 -4.35 -1.27
N VAL A 150 7.88 -4.56 -0.07
CA VAL A 150 7.65 -3.49 0.91
C VAL A 150 8.95 -2.79 1.29
N VAL A 151 10.03 -3.56 1.51
CA VAL A 151 11.35 -3.04 1.88
C VAL A 151 11.96 -2.26 0.73
N ALA A 152 11.97 -2.82 -0.48
CA ALA A 152 12.56 -2.20 -1.66
C ALA A 152 11.90 -0.85 -1.99
N GLU A 153 10.57 -0.80 -2.06
CA GLU A 153 9.83 0.45 -2.33
C GLU A 153 10.03 1.50 -1.23
N THR A 154 10.11 1.07 0.03
CA THR A 154 10.31 1.98 1.16
C THR A 154 11.73 2.58 1.17
N ILE A 155 12.74 1.76 0.90
CA ILE A 155 14.15 2.20 0.84
C ILE A 155 14.38 3.11 -0.37
N SER A 156 13.79 2.77 -1.51
CA SER A 156 13.84 3.58 -2.73
C SER A 156 13.26 4.98 -2.52
N LEU A 157 12.04 5.09 -1.96
CA LEU A 157 11.41 6.38 -1.67
C LEU A 157 12.27 7.24 -0.72
N ALA A 158 12.87 6.61 0.29
CA ALA A 158 13.63 7.31 1.31
C ALA A 158 15.07 7.65 0.89
N LYS A 159 15.52 7.20 -0.28
CA LYS A 159 16.91 7.38 -0.76
C LYS A 159 17.92 7.02 0.35
N LEU A 160 17.71 5.87 0.98
CA LEU A 160 18.50 5.40 2.13
C LEU A 160 19.78 4.69 1.72
N GLN A 161 19.96 4.42 0.43
CA GLN A 161 21.13 3.80 -0.15
C GLN A 161 21.57 4.64 -1.35
N ALA A 162 22.88 4.73 -1.56
CA ALA A 162 23.43 5.30 -2.80
C ALA A 162 23.19 4.28 -3.92
N ASP A 163 22.46 4.67 -4.96
CA ASP A 163 22.21 4.12 -6.31
C ASP A 163 22.71 2.70 -6.72
N ASN A 164 22.81 1.73 -5.80
CA ASN A 164 23.27 0.37 -6.06
C ASN A 164 22.12 -0.66 -6.05
N TYR A 165 20.86 -0.20 -6.02
CA TYR A 165 19.73 -1.07 -6.28
C TYR A 165 19.51 -1.15 -7.79
N GLU A 166 20.23 -2.05 -8.45
CA GLU A 166 19.93 -2.49 -9.83
C GLU A 166 18.70 -3.42 -9.82
N GLY A 167 17.59 -2.94 -9.26
CA GLY A 167 16.27 -3.49 -9.53
C GLY A 167 15.68 -2.68 -10.67
N GLY A 168 15.67 -3.29 -11.87
CA GLY A 168 15.34 -2.63 -13.13
C GLY A 168 14.12 -1.71 -13.07
N THR A 169 14.39 -0.41 -13.10
CA THR A 169 13.46 0.62 -13.57
C THR A 169 14.24 1.56 -14.47
N GLU A 170 13.83 1.59 -15.73
CA GLU A 170 14.42 2.46 -16.74
C GLU A 170 14.25 3.94 -16.34
N ASN A 171 15.33 4.67 -16.57
CA ASN A 171 15.50 6.10 -16.34
C ASN A 171 14.34 6.95 -16.86
N ILE A 172 13.78 7.82 -16.01
CA ILE A 172 13.15 9.06 -16.48
C ILE A 172 14.00 10.22 -15.96
N ALA A 173 14.93 10.64 -16.81
CA ALA A 173 15.68 11.88 -16.65
C ALA A 173 14.75 13.09 -16.76
N SER A 174 15.06 14.07 -15.92
CA SER A 174 14.38 15.34 -15.68
C SER A 174 14.42 16.29 -16.88
N MET A 175 13.37 17.09 -17.10
CA MET A 175 13.36 18.55 -17.47
C MET A 175 11.98 18.99 -18.03
N PRO A 176 11.64 20.30 -18.10
CA PRO A 176 11.22 21.16 -16.99
C PRO A 176 9.80 21.77 -17.22
N GLN A 177 9.27 22.39 -16.16
CA GLN A 177 7.99 23.12 -16.13
C GLN A 177 7.86 24.24 -17.18
N GLN A 178 6.68 24.33 -17.82
CA GLN A 178 6.02 25.60 -18.12
C GLN A 178 4.50 25.48 -17.94
N LEU A 179 3.93 26.29 -17.05
CA LEU A 179 2.49 26.54 -16.95
C LEU A 179 2.01 27.36 -18.17
N PRO A 180 0.71 27.24 -18.50
CA PRO A 180 -0.10 28.44 -18.37
C PRO A 180 -1.37 28.22 -17.55
N ALA A 181 -1.82 29.32 -16.96
CA ALA A 181 -3.02 29.46 -16.19
C ALA A 181 -4.30 29.20 -17.01
N ASN A 182 -5.34 28.67 -16.34
CA ASN A 182 -6.60 29.38 -16.02
C ASN A 182 -7.85 28.46 -16.06
N ARG A 183 -8.75 28.71 -15.11
CA ARG A 183 -10.21 28.45 -15.05
C ARG A 183 -10.72 27.12 -14.48
N THR A 184 -11.03 27.20 -13.19
CA THR A 184 -12.32 26.82 -12.56
C THR A 184 -13.19 25.74 -13.22
N SER A 185 -13.29 24.57 -12.59
CA SER A 185 -14.56 23.97 -12.14
C SER A 185 -14.36 22.65 -11.36
N GLU A 186 -14.80 22.64 -10.10
CA GLU A 186 -15.21 21.44 -9.33
C GLU A 186 -16.74 21.23 -9.53
N PRO A 187 -17.34 20.06 -9.20
CA PRO A 187 -16.86 18.70 -9.42
C PRO A 187 -17.98 17.77 -9.95
N ALA A 188 -17.75 17.07 -11.07
CA ALA A 188 -18.63 15.98 -11.53
C ALA A 188 -18.28 14.60 -10.92
N SER A 189 -17.19 14.49 -10.16
CA SER A 189 -16.60 13.20 -9.74
C SER A 189 -17.25 12.56 -8.50
N VAL A 190 -17.90 13.35 -7.63
CA VAL A 190 -18.49 12.83 -6.37
C VAL A 190 -19.80 12.07 -6.62
N THR A 191 -20.61 12.53 -7.57
CA THR A 191 -21.95 11.95 -7.84
C THR A 191 -21.87 10.60 -8.55
N VAL A 192 -20.89 10.40 -9.43
CA VAL A 192 -20.69 9.13 -10.16
C VAL A 192 -20.27 8.00 -9.21
N ASN A 193 -19.44 8.31 -8.21
CA ASN A 193 -18.97 7.30 -7.24
C ASN A 193 -20.06 6.81 -6.27
N ARG A 194 -21.05 7.66 -5.94
CA ARG A 194 -22.19 7.26 -5.10
C ARG A 194 -23.19 6.37 -5.85
N ALA A 195 -23.58 6.76 -7.07
CA ALA A 195 -24.56 6.03 -7.86
C ALA A 195 -24.08 4.64 -8.31
N ILE A 196 -22.77 4.47 -8.52
CA ILE A 196 -22.18 3.17 -8.81
C ILE A 196 -22.17 2.27 -7.56
N ARG A 197 -21.83 2.80 -6.38
CA ARG A 197 -21.81 2.05 -5.10
C ARG A 197 -23.19 1.50 -4.71
N GLU A 198 -24.24 2.32 -4.86
CA GLU A 198 -25.62 1.92 -4.52
C GLU A 198 -26.15 0.81 -5.44
N ARG A 199 -25.69 0.73 -6.69
CA ARG A 199 -25.98 -0.41 -7.60
C ARG A 199 -25.15 -1.66 -7.29
N MET A 200 -23.94 -1.51 -6.76
CA MET A 200 -23.01 -2.62 -6.47
C MET A 200 -23.39 -3.43 -5.23
N GLU A 201 -23.87 -2.78 -4.15
CA GLU A 201 -24.30 -3.47 -2.93
C GLU A 201 -25.57 -4.32 -3.13
N ALA A 202 -26.42 -3.96 -4.10
CA ALA A 202 -27.62 -4.72 -4.44
C ALA A 202 -27.33 -6.01 -5.23
N ALA A 203 -26.13 -6.19 -5.81
CA ALA A 203 -25.83 -7.28 -6.75
C ALA A 203 -24.96 -8.41 -6.19
N GLY A 204 -24.42 -8.27 -4.97
CA GLY A 204 -23.53 -9.26 -4.34
C GLY A 204 -22.14 -9.34 -4.97
N GLU A 205 -21.71 -8.27 -5.64
CA GLU A 205 -20.41 -8.17 -6.34
C GLU A 205 -19.35 -7.59 -5.39
N ARG A 206 -18.19 -8.25 -5.31
CA ARG A 206 -17.05 -7.78 -4.49
C ARG A 206 -15.95 -7.24 -5.40
N GLU A 207 -15.38 -6.11 -5.00
CA GLU A 207 -14.18 -5.56 -5.64
C GLU A 207 -12.93 -6.26 -5.09
N PHE A 208 -12.18 -6.92 -5.97
CA PHE A 208 -11.00 -7.69 -5.58
C PHE A 208 -9.70 -6.89 -5.75
N VAL A 209 -9.59 -6.08 -6.79
CA VAL A 209 -8.37 -5.33 -7.10
C VAL A 209 -8.69 -4.02 -7.81
N TYR A 210 -8.08 -2.93 -7.34
CA TYR A 210 -7.99 -1.65 -8.03
C TYR A 210 -6.56 -1.45 -8.53
N CYS A 211 -6.37 -1.39 -9.85
CA CYS A 211 -5.08 -1.18 -10.50
C CYS A 211 -5.09 0.12 -11.29
N PRO A 212 -4.47 1.21 -10.82
CA PRO A 212 -4.27 2.39 -11.65
C PRO A 212 -3.22 2.10 -12.74
N PHE A 213 -3.55 2.46 -13.99
CA PHE A 213 -2.68 2.35 -15.19
C PHE A 213 -2.24 3.75 -15.71
N GLY A 214 -2.45 4.80 -14.92
CA GLY A 214 -2.14 6.19 -15.24
C GLY A 214 -3.16 7.18 -14.64
N PRO A 215 -2.99 8.50 -14.89
CA PRO A 215 -3.84 9.55 -14.31
C PRO A 215 -5.34 9.40 -14.67
N ASP A 216 -5.65 8.90 -15.88
CA ASP A 216 -7.04 8.72 -16.36
C ASP A 216 -7.39 7.27 -16.70
N ARG A 217 -6.51 6.31 -16.39
CA ARG A 217 -6.71 4.89 -16.72
C ARG A 217 -6.66 4.08 -15.45
N ALA A 218 -7.72 3.37 -15.12
CA ALA A 218 -7.74 2.44 -13.99
C ALA A 218 -8.51 1.17 -14.37
N GLY A 219 -7.98 0.03 -13.97
CA GLY A 219 -8.64 -1.26 -14.03
C GLY A 219 -9.29 -1.58 -12.70
N ARG A 220 -10.51 -2.10 -12.77
CA ARG A 220 -11.22 -2.65 -11.61
C ARG A 220 -11.63 -4.08 -11.95
N VAL A 221 -11.33 -5.00 -11.05
CA VAL A 221 -11.77 -6.39 -11.17
C VAL A 221 -12.88 -6.63 -10.16
N LEU A 222 -14.09 -6.84 -10.68
CA LEU A 222 -15.29 -7.16 -9.92
C LEU A 222 -15.59 -8.64 -10.09
N ILE A 223 -15.62 -9.37 -8.99
CA ILE A 223 -15.94 -10.80 -9.01
C ILE A 223 -17.11 -11.05 -8.06
N LYS A 224 -18.11 -11.76 -8.56
CA LYS A 224 -19.29 -12.15 -7.79
C LYS A 224 -19.04 -13.52 -7.15
N GLY A 225 -19.30 -13.64 -5.85
CA GLY A 225 -19.10 -14.87 -5.09
C GLY A 225 -17.71 -14.97 -4.44
N ASP A 226 -17.30 -16.20 -4.13
CA ASP A 226 -16.02 -16.52 -3.48
C ASP A 226 -15.09 -17.21 -4.51
N PRO A 227 -14.24 -16.45 -5.23
CA PRO A 227 -13.41 -17.00 -6.29
C PRO A 227 -12.32 -17.93 -5.75
N THR A 228 -11.97 -18.91 -6.57
CA THR A 228 -10.89 -19.87 -6.34
C THR A 228 -9.65 -19.50 -7.16
N GLN A 229 -8.53 -20.18 -6.93
CA GLN A 229 -7.30 -19.97 -7.72
C GLN A 229 -7.52 -20.27 -9.21
N ALA A 230 -8.31 -21.30 -9.54
CA ALA A 230 -8.66 -21.64 -10.91
C ALA A 230 -9.43 -20.51 -11.62
N ASP A 231 -10.37 -19.85 -10.91
CA ASP A 231 -11.13 -18.73 -11.48
C ASP A 231 -10.24 -17.51 -11.79
N ILE A 232 -9.16 -17.32 -11.01
CA ILE A 232 -8.18 -16.26 -11.24
C ILE A 232 -7.26 -16.62 -12.42
N ASP A 233 -6.85 -17.88 -12.54
CA ASP A 233 -6.05 -18.35 -13.67
C ASP A 233 -6.81 -18.20 -15.00
N ASP A 234 -8.11 -18.53 -15.00
CA ASP A 234 -9.00 -18.33 -16.16
C ASP A 234 -9.16 -16.85 -16.51
N LEU A 235 -9.27 -15.98 -15.50
CA LEU A 235 -9.32 -14.53 -15.71
C LEU A 235 -8.01 -14.00 -16.31
N ILE A 236 -6.86 -14.46 -15.83
CA ILE A 236 -5.54 -14.08 -16.38
C ILE A 236 -5.45 -14.50 -17.85
N ALA A 237 -5.83 -15.74 -18.16
CA ALA A 237 -5.85 -16.25 -19.54
C ALA A 237 -6.75 -15.41 -20.45
N TYR A 238 -7.92 -15.00 -19.95
CA TYR A 238 -8.83 -14.10 -20.67
C TYR A 238 -8.20 -12.72 -20.90
N LEU A 239 -7.55 -12.13 -19.90
CA LEU A 239 -6.91 -10.82 -20.01
C LEU A 239 -5.75 -10.82 -21.02
N GLU A 240 -4.98 -11.90 -21.11
CA GLU A 240 -3.93 -12.08 -22.14
C GLU A 240 -4.51 -12.13 -23.56
N ILE A 241 -5.69 -12.74 -23.73
CA ILE A 241 -6.41 -12.70 -25.02
C ILE A 241 -6.93 -11.29 -25.31
N ALA A 242 -7.50 -10.62 -24.32
CA ALA A 242 -8.05 -9.27 -24.45
C ALA A 242 -6.97 -8.23 -24.78
N LYS A 243 -5.76 -8.38 -24.22
CA LYS A 243 -4.58 -7.54 -24.49
C LYS A 243 -4.27 -7.43 -25.98
N ARG A 244 -4.44 -8.51 -26.76
CA ARG A 244 -4.19 -8.53 -28.21
C ARG A 244 -5.16 -7.68 -29.02
N ARG A 245 -6.28 -7.26 -28.43
CA ARG A 245 -7.32 -6.44 -29.07
C ARG A 245 -7.20 -4.96 -28.71
N LEU A 246 -6.30 -4.61 -27.79
CA LEU A 246 -6.05 -3.24 -27.39
C LEU A 246 -4.98 -2.60 -28.28
N PRO A 247 -5.06 -1.29 -28.55
CA PRO A 247 -4.05 -0.60 -29.34
C PRO A 247 -2.68 -0.68 -28.66
N PRO A 248 -1.58 -0.85 -29.42
CA PRO A 248 -0.24 -0.77 -28.86
C PRO A 248 0.02 0.64 -28.30
N GLU A 249 0.96 0.77 -27.36
CA GLU A 249 1.37 2.08 -26.86
C GLU A 249 1.93 2.91 -28.03
N THR A 250 1.25 4.02 -28.34
CA THR A 250 1.75 4.99 -29.31
C THR A 250 2.94 5.71 -28.68
N ILE A 251 4.13 5.46 -29.23
CA ILE A 251 5.40 6.11 -28.88
C ILE A 251 5.31 7.61 -29.12
#